data_AF-A0A0K9XAS6-F1
#
_entry.id   AF-A0A0K9XAS6-F1
#
_cell.length_a   1.000
_cell.length_b   1.000
_cell.length_c   1.000
_cell.angle_alpha   90.00
_cell.angle_beta   90.00
_cell.angle_gamma   90.00
#
_symmetry.space_group_name_H-M   'P 1'
#
loop_
_entity.id
_entity.type
_entity.pdbx_description
1 polymer ?
#
loop_
_entity_poly.entity_id
_entity_poly.type
_entity_poly.pdbx_seq_one_letter_code
_entity_poly.pdbx_strand_id
1 'polypeptide(L)'
;MRTRLAEHADIRFHVAGTPAGPTVGDHNSHTDKLADASGTVLGTITGSGWKIYERPSDGHVLSYYREEIEFADGTIQTSGWMDSTAVWAGEWQTLHAVGTGGAYLGLIGVRQIRQEIPRELFRANIVLCAAGGR
;
A
#
# COMPACT_ATOMS: atom_id res chain seq x y z
N MET A 1 -15.31 -3.89 5.50
CA MET A 1 -14.13 -4.76 5.30
C MET A 1 -14.08 -5.17 3.85
N ARG A 2 -12.92 -4.99 3.19
CA ARG A 2 -12.67 -5.45 1.80
C ARG A 2 -11.39 -6.28 1.81
N THR A 3 -11.45 -7.55 1.45
CA THR A 3 -10.31 -8.49 1.57
C THR A 3 -10.12 -9.34 0.35
N ARG A 4 -8.91 -9.89 0.19
CA ARG A 4 -8.50 -10.70 -0.97
C ARG A 4 -8.66 -9.93 -2.28
N LEU A 5 -8.48 -8.61 -2.23
CA LEU A 5 -8.47 -7.77 -3.42
C LEU A 5 -7.24 -8.09 -4.26
N ALA A 6 -7.42 -8.11 -5.57
CA ALA A 6 -6.33 -8.06 -6.53
C ALA A 6 -5.98 -6.60 -6.79
N GLU A 7 -4.78 -6.18 -6.42
CA GLU A 7 -4.25 -4.84 -6.65
C GLU A 7 -3.32 -4.89 -7.85
N HIS A 8 -3.79 -4.39 -8.99
CA HIS A 8 -3.02 -4.28 -10.23
C HIS A 8 -2.29 -2.95 -10.21
N ALA A 9 -0.97 -3.01 -10.08
CA ALA A 9 -0.16 -1.82 -9.87
C ALA A 9 0.35 -1.22 -11.19
N ASP A 10 0.29 0.11 -11.30
CA ASP A 10 0.97 0.89 -12.34
C ASP A 10 1.98 1.79 -11.67
N ILE A 11 3.23 1.30 -11.57
CA ILE A 11 4.27 1.91 -10.74
C ILE A 11 5.28 2.63 -11.63
N ARG A 12 5.49 3.92 -11.37
CA ARG A 12 6.62 4.70 -11.88
C ARG A 12 7.72 4.68 -10.84
N PHE A 13 8.82 4.00 -11.15
CA PHE A 13 9.92 3.79 -10.22
C PHE A 13 11.15 4.60 -10.62
N HIS A 14 11.72 5.34 -9.68
CA HIS A 14 12.95 6.11 -9.85
C HIS A 14 14.03 5.49 -8.97
N VAL A 15 15.09 4.99 -9.60
CA VAL A 15 16.21 4.34 -8.92
C VAL A 15 17.30 5.38 -8.64
N ALA A 16 17.80 5.43 -7.41
CA ALA A 16 18.92 6.32 -7.05
C ALA A 16 20.28 5.75 -7.46
N GLY A 17 20.37 4.42 -7.65
CA GLY A 17 21.61 3.70 -8.01
C GLY A 17 21.38 2.55 -8.99
N THR A 18 22.20 1.50 -8.88
CA THR A 18 22.12 0.31 -9.73
C THR A 18 20.99 -0.61 -9.27
N PRO A 19 20.08 -1.07 -10.16
CA PRO A 19 18.92 -1.86 -9.76
C PRO A 19 19.32 -3.31 -9.43
N ALA A 20 19.43 -3.60 -8.13
CA ALA A 20 19.57 -4.97 -7.58
C ALA A 20 18.50 -5.31 -6.52
N GLY A 21 17.73 -4.32 -6.07
CA GLY A 21 16.75 -4.40 -4.99
C GLY A 21 16.30 -3.00 -4.58
N PRO A 22 15.49 -2.85 -3.51
CA PRO A 22 15.21 -1.53 -2.96
C PRO A 22 16.50 -0.94 -2.39
N THR A 23 16.81 0.31 -2.74
CA THR A 23 17.97 1.05 -2.22
C THR A 23 17.50 2.35 -1.57
N VAL A 24 18.19 2.80 -0.51
CA VAL A 24 17.92 4.11 0.08
C VAL A 24 18.09 5.21 -0.99
N GLY A 25 17.12 6.11 -1.08
CA GLY A 25 17.03 7.14 -2.12
C GLY A 25 16.06 6.80 -3.26
N ASP A 26 15.74 5.52 -3.45
CA ASP A 26 14.70 5.12 -4.41
C ASP A 26 13.35 5.72 -4.02
N HIS A 27 12.55 6.08 -5.02
CA HIS A 27 11.18 6.52 -4.80
C HIS A 27 10.28 6.07 -5.94
N ASN A 28 9.00 6.02 -5.67
CA ASN A 28 8.00 5.62 -6.65
C ASN A 28 6.71 6.43 -6.47
N SER A 29 6.00 6.61 -7.58
CA SER A 29 4.58 6.95 -7.58
C SER A 29 3.81 5.83 -8.26
N HIS A 30 2.52 5.71 -7.96
CA HIS A 30 1.70 4.65 -8.53
C HIS A 30 0.23 5.03 -8.62
N THR A 31 -0.46 4.39 -9.56
CA THR A 31 -1.92 4.42 -9.71
C THR A 31 -2.43 3.01 -9.91
N ASP A 32 -2.98 2.40 -8.87
CA ASP A 32 -3.35 0.98 -8.88
C ASP A 32 -4.86 0.80 -9.00
N LYS A 33 -5.27 -0.36 -9.50
CA LYS A 33 -6.67 -0.78 -9.54
C LYS A 33 -6.91 -1.90 -8.55
N LEU A 34 -7.92 -1.74 -7.70
CA LEU A 34 -8.40 -2.77 -6.78
C LEU A 34 -9.56 -3.52 -7.40
N ALA A 35 -9.39 -4.82 -7.66
CA ALA A 35 -10.41 -5.70 -8.20
C ALA A 35 -10.82 -6.79 -7.19
N ASP A 36 -12.06 -7.24 -7.30
CA ASP A 36 -12.54 -8.43 -6.57
C ASP A 36 -12.16 -9.74 -7.27
N ALA A 37 -12.62 -10.87 -6.72
CA ALA A 37 -12.35 -12.20 -7.27
C ALA A 37 -12.95 -12.45 -8.66
N SER A 38 -13.93 -11.65 -9.08
CA SER A 38 -14.52 -11.71 -10.43
C SER A 38 -13.77 -10.86 -11.45
N GLY A 39 -12.79 -10.06 -11.01
CA GLY A 39 -12.09 -9.08 -11.85
C GLY A 39 -12.81 -7.74 -11.96
N THR A 40 -13.90 -7.54 -11.19
CA THR A 40 -14.60 -6.25 -11.18
C THR A 40 -13.76 -5.24 -10.41
N VAL A 41 -13.41 -4.11 -11.05
CA VAL A 41 -12.70 -3.01 -10.40
C VAL A 41 -13.63 -2.29 -9.44
N LEU A 42 -13.23 -2.21 -8.18
CA LEU A 42 -13.99 -1.60 -7.09
C LEU A 42 -13.49 -0.19 -6.75
N GLY A 43 -12.20 0.08 -6.99
CA GLY A 43 -11.57 1.35 -6.63
C GLY A 43 -10.18 1.51 -7.19
N THR A 44 -9.62 2.69 -6.94
CA THR A 44 -8.30 3.12 -7.39
C THR A 44 -7.46 3.52 -6.19
N ILE A 45 -6.15 3.29 -6.25
CA ILE A 45 -5.19 3.82 -5.28
C ILE A 45 -4.28 4.78 -6.03
N THR A 46 -4.05 5.97 -5.49
CA THR A 46 -2.97 6.86 -5.95
C THR A 46 -2.02 7.12 -4.80
N GLY A 47 -0.73 6.90 -5.00
CA GLY A 47 0.21 7.02 -3.90
C GLY A 47 1.66 7.24 -4.30
N SER A 48 2.48 7.43 -3.28
CA SER A 48 3.93 7.58 -3.41
C SER A 48 4.64 6.91 -2.24
N GLY A 49 5.84 6.40 -2.52
CA GLY A 49 6.71 5.77 -1.54
C GLY A 49 8.16 6.22 -1.69
N TRP A 50 8.86 6.33 -0.56
CA TRP A 50 10.26 6.76 -0.48
C TRP A 50 11.05 5.78 0.36
N LYS A 51 12.16 5.25 -0.18
CA LYS A 51 13.06 4.33 0.51
C LYS A 51 14.08 5.19 1.26
N ILE A 52 13.98 5.23 2.58
CA ILE A 52 14.60 6.32 3.36
C ILE A 52 15.62 5.85 4.39
N TYR A 53 15.60 4.58 4.76
CA TYR A 53 16.47 4.09 5.83
C TYR A 53 16.84 2.63 5.63
N GLU A 54 18.11 2.31 5.78
CA GLU A 54 18.58 0.93 5.89
C GLU A 54 18.70 0.59 7.38
N ARG A 55 17.98 -0.44 7.82
CA ARG A 55 17.94 -0.85 9.22
C ARG A 55 19.22 -1.64 9.58
N PRO A 56 20.06 -1.17 10.53
CA PRO A 56 21.36 -1.77 10.81
C PRO A 56 21.32 -3.22 11.31
N SER A 57 20.21 -3.66 11.90
CA SER A 57 20.10 -5.00 12.46
C SER A 57 20.06 -6.11 11.41
N ASP A 58 19.60 -5.80 10.20
CA ASP A 58 19.34 -6.79 9.13
C ASP A 58 19.58 -6.28 7.71
N GLY A 59 19.95 -5.00 7.53
CA GLY A 59 20.17 -4.40 6.22
C GLY A 59 18.86 -4.17 5.44
N HIS A 60 17.70 -4.28 6.07
CA HIS A 60 16.43 -4.09 5.38
C HIS A 60 16.19 -2.61 5.05
N VAL A 61 15.68 -2.35 3.84
CA VAL A 61 15.35 -0.99 3.41
C VAL A 61 13.93 -0.66 3.79
N LEU A 62 13.77 0.30 4.71
CA LEU A 62 12.49 0.83 5.15
C LEU A 62 12.08 2.01 4.29
N SER A 63 10.81 1.99 3.89
CA SER A 63 10.16 3.05 3.14
C SER A 63 9.05 3.71 3.95
N TYR A 64 8.79 4.98 3.66
CA TYR A 64 7.55 5.63 4.05
C TYR A 64 6.62 5.73 2.85
N TYR A 65 5.33 5.48 3.06
CA TYR A 65 4.29 5.56 2.03
C TYR A 65 3.17 6.52 2.43
N ARG A 66 2.57 7.17 1.43
CA ARG A 66 1.33 7.95 1.55
C ARG A 66 0.47 7.68 0.33
N GLU A 67 -0.78 7.34 0.56
CA GLU A 67 -1.68 6.89 -0.49
C GLU A 67 -3.12 7.35 -0.20
N GLU A 68 -3.87 7.59 -1.27
CA GLU A 68 -5.31 7.80 -1.25
C GLU A 68 -5.98 6.66 -2.01
N ILE A 69 -7.05 6.12 -1.42
CA ILE A 69 -7.85 5.04 -1.98
C ILE A 69 -9.26 5.56 -2.21
N GLU A 70 -9.72 5.47 -3.44
CA GLU A 70 -11.04 5.91 -3.86
C GLU A 70 -11.89 4.71 -4.24
N PHE A 71 -13.03 4.56 -3.56
CA PHE A 71 -14.11 3.65 -3.94
C PHE A 71 -15.34 4.45 -4.35
N ALA A 72 -16.30 3.81 -5.01
CA ALA A 72 -17.57 4.47 -5.37
C ALA A 72 -18.37 5.00 -4.16
N ASP A 73 -18.17 4.40 -2.98
CA ASP A 73 -18.88 4.73 -1.74
C ASP A 73 -18.08 5.60 -0.76
N GLY A 74 -16.83 5.97 -1.08
CA GLY A 74 -16.05 6.87 -0.23
C GLY A 74 -14.53 6.77 -0.42
N THR A 75 -13.81 7.51 0.41
CA THR A 75 -12.35 7.66 0.32
C THR A 75 -11.65 7.27 1.61
N ILE A 76 -10.42 6.76 1.48
CA ILE A 76 -9.56 6.32 2.58
C ILE A 76 -8.16 6.85 2.30
N GLN A 77 -7.51 7.41 3.32
CA GLN A 77 -6.08 7.73 3.27
C GLN A 77 -5.29 6.71 4.06
N THR A 78 -4.11 6.34 3.54
CA THR A 78 -3.18 5.48 4.25
C THR A 78 -1.80 6.09 4.27
N SER A 79 -1.06 5.83 5.34
CA SER A 79 0.35 6.21 5.44
C SER A 79 1.07 5.39 6.50
N GLY A 80 2.39 5.32 6.38
CA GLY A 80 3.22 4.66 7.37
C GLY A 80 4.47 4.02 6.76
N TRP A 81 5.11 3.19 7.57
CA TRP A 81 6.33 2.51 7.23
C TRP A 81 6.06 1.15 6.60
N MET A 82 6.83 0.81 5.57
CA MET A 82 6.92 -0.54 5.01
C MET A 82 8.37 -0.98 4.94
N ASP A 83 8.60 -2.25 5.22
CA ASP A 83 9.88 -2.90 4.92
C ASP A 83 9.89 -3.30 3.44
N SER A 84 10.60 -2.53 2.62
CA SER A 84 10.63 -2.76 1.16
C SER A 84 11.40 -4.02 0.78
N THR A 85 12.39 -4.40 1.59
CA THR A 85 13.08 -5.69 1.43
C THR A 85 12.07 -6.83 1.64
N ALA A 86 11.23 -6.74 2.66
CA ALA A 86 10.18 -7.72 2.92
C ALA A 86 9.07 -7.71 1.84
N VAL A 87 8.67 -6.55 1.30
CA VAL A 87 7.75 -6.49 0.14
C VAL A 87 8.29 -7.29 -1.04
N TRP A 88 9.58 -7.10 -1.36
CA TRP A 88 10.24 -7.83 -2.45
C TRP A 88 10.29 -9.34 -2.21
N ALA A 89 10.43 -9.75 -0.96
CA ALA A 89 10.37 -11.15 -0.55
C ALA A 89 8.94 -11.75 -0.56
N GLY A 90 7.91 -10.95 -0.85
CA GLY A 90 6.53 -11.42 -0.84
C GLY A 90 5.93 -11.54 0.56
N GLU A 91 6.46 -10.81 1.54
CA GLU A 91 5.92 -10.77 2.90
C GLU A 91 4.80 -9.74 3.05
N TRP A 92 3.88 -9.99 3.98
CA TRP A 92 2.81 -9.06 4.29
C TRP A 92 3.34 -7.79 4.94
N GLN A 93 2.96 -6.64 4.41
CA GLN A 93 3.17 -5.33 5.03
C GLN A 93 1.85 -4.70 5.44
N THR A 94 1.89 -3.80 6.42
CA THR A 94 0.69 -3.14 6.97
C THR A 94 0.91 -1.63 7.08
N LEU A 95 -0.05 -0.86 6.61
CA LEU A 95 -0.15 0.59 6.80
C LEU A 95 -1.37 0.94 7.65
N HIS A 96 -1.27 2.06 8.37
CA HIS A 96 -2.43 2.67 9.00
C HIS A 96 -3.37 3.23 7.93
N ALA A 97 -4.68 3.07 8.13
CA ALA A 97 -5.73 3.53 7.23
C ALA A 97 -6.79 4.33 7.99
N VAL A 98 -7.21 5.46 7.41
CA VAL A 98 -8.23 6.36 7.95
C VAL A 98 -9.24 6.67 6.85
N GLY A 99 -10.52 6.41 7.10
CA GLY A 99 -11.58 6.79 6.17
C GLY A 99 -11.87 8.28 6.23
N THR A 100 -11.75 8.94 5.07
CA THR A 100 -11.77 10.39 4.92
C THR A 100 -13.03 10.91 4.23
N GLY A 101 -13.87 10.03 3.68
CA GLY A 101 -15.10 10.43 3.01
C GLY A 101 -16.11 9.30 2.82
N GLY A 102 -17.36 9.69 2.57
CA GLY A 102 -18.46 8.77 2.28
C GLY A 102 -18.71 7.75 3.40
N ALA A 103 -18.96 6.50 3.01
CA ALA A 103 -19.26 5.38 3.91
C ALA A 103 -18.10 5.04 4.87
N TYR A 104 -16.89 5.56 4.64
CA TYR A 104 -15.72 5.31 5.48
C TYR A 104 -15.42 6.44 6.46
N LEU A 105 -16.09 7.59 6.37
CA LEU A 105 -15.75 8.76 7.16
C LEU A 105 -15.71 8.44 8.68
N GLY A 106 -14.56 8.71 9.30
CA GLY A 106 -14.35 8.49 10.74
C GLY A 106 -14.03 7.04 11.13
N LEU A 107 -13.99 6.11 10.18
CA LEU A 107 -13.49 4.76 10.42
C LEU A 107 -11.96 4.75 10.40
N ILE A 108 -11.36 3.87 11.21
CA ILE A 108 -9.92 3.70 11.33
C ILE A 108 -9.56 2.22 11.17
N GLY A 109 -8.33 1.93 10.77
CA GLY A 109 -7.84 0.56 10.75
C GLY A 109 -6.55 0.43 9.96
N VAL A 110 -6.51 -0.59 9.09
CA VAL A 110 -5.29 -0.99 8.38
C VAL A 110 -5.54 -1.34 6.92
N ARG A 111 -4.53 -1.04 6.11
CA ARG A 111 -4.32 -1.63 4.78
C ARG A 111 -3.18 -2.63 4.90
N GLN A 112 -3.38 -3.85 4.37
CA GLN A 112 -2.33 -4.85 4.28
C GLN A 112 -2.07 -5.17 2.81
N ILE A 113 -0.81 -5.33 2.43
CA ILE A 113 -0.40 -5.68 1.07
C ILE A 113 0.62 -6.81 1.09
N ARG A 114 0.60 -7.63 0.03
CA ARG A 114 1.61 -8.65 -0.23
C ARG A 114 1.83 -8.78 -1.73
N GLN A 115 3.07 -8.73 -2.18
CA GLN A 115 3.40 -8.90 -3.59
C GLN A 115 3.17 -10.35 -4.02
N GLU A 116 2.44 -10.56 -5.13
CA GLU A 116 2.25 -11.88 -5.76
C GLU A 116 3.02 -11.98 -7.08
N ILE A 117 3.03 -10.90 -7.87
CA ILE A 117 3.88 -10.76 -9.06
C ILE A 117 4.70 -9.48 -8.89
N PRO A 118 6.04 -9.53 -9.02
CA PRO A 118 6.91 -8.39 -8.80
C PRO A 118 6.43 -7.12 -9.50
N ARG A 119 6.09 -6.10 -8.70
CA ARG A 119 5.66 -4.76 -9.16
C ARG A 119 4.41 -4.71 -10.05
N GLU A 120 3.71 -5.82 -10.23
CA GLU A 120 2.55 -5.91 -11.14
C GLU A 120 1.26 -6.27 -10.40
N LEU A 121 1.33 -7.24 -9.49
CA LEU A 121 0.15 -7.76 -8.80
C LEU A 121 0.42 -7.94 -7.31
N PHE A 122 -0.45 -7.36 -6.50
CA PHE A 122 -0.46 -7.49 -5.06
C PHE A 122 -1.80 -8.05 -4.59
N ARG A 123 -1.76 -8.76 -3.45
CA ARG A 123 -2.95 -9.08 -2.68
C ARG A 123 -3.13 -8.02 -1.61
N ALA A 124 -4.33 -7.44 -1.55
CA ALA A 124 -4.64 -6.36 -0.62
C ALA A 124 -5.84 -6.68 0.29
N ASN A 125 -5.76 -6.18 1.53
CA ASN A 125 -6.85 -6.18 2.51
C ASN A 125 -7.00 -4.78 3.10
N ILE A 126 -8.23 -4.30 3.26
CA ILE A 126 -8.57 -3.04 3.90
C ILE A 126 -9.64 -3.33 4.96
N VAL A 127 -9.24 -3.17 6.21
CA VAL A 127 -10.10 -3.45 7.38
C VAL A 127 -10.20 -2.17 8.18
N LEU A 128 -11.41 -1.63 8.23
CA LEU A 128 -11.75 -0.42 8.99
C LEU A 128 -12.85 -0.75 9.99
N CYS A 129 -12.80 -0.11 11.15
CA CYS A 129 -13.82 -0.13 12.19
C CYS A 129 -14.11 1.28 12.68
N ALA A 130 -15.25 1.46 13.37
CA ALA A 130 -15.52 2.71 14.04
C ALA A 130 -14.44 2.95 15.10
N ALA A 131 -13.86 4.15 15.12
CA ALA A 131 -13.08 4.58 16.28
C ALA A 131 -14.02 4.55 17.48
N GLY A 132 -13.78 3.66 18.46
CA GLY A 132 -14.69 3.41 19.56
C GLY A 132 -15.15 4.72 20.22
N GLY A 133 -16.45 4.99 20.16
CA GLY A 133 -17.08 6.07 20.89
C GLY A 133 -17.18 5.71 22.37
N ARG A 134 -16.81 6.65 23.23
CA ARG A 134 -17.30 6.67 24.62
C ARG A 134 -18.80 6.91 24.64
#